data_AF-A0A963IUN0-F1
#
_entry.id   AF-A0A963IUN0-F1
#
_cell.length_a   1.000
_cell.length_b   1.000
_cell.length_c   1.000
_cell.angle_alpha   90.00
_cell.angle_beta   90.00
_cell.angle_gamma   90.00
#
_symmetry.space_group_name_H-M   'P 1'
#
loop_
_entity.id
_entity.type
_entity.pdbx_description
1 polymer ?
#
loop_
_entity_poly.entity_id
_entity_poly.type
_entity_poly.pdbx_seq_one_letter_code
_entity_poly.pdbx_strand_id
1 'polypeptide(L)'
;MPKTPIVLDAEEARELRRRTRASTVAVRDRLRAQIILLAAEGQKQEAIGAAVGVTRVTVNHWCRRFAQQGLAGLRDAPGRGRKPSVPTAAVRKVLETVARPPETVGRWSCRSMAKAAGISPASVQRLWAANDIKPHLTRTF
;
A
#
# COMPACT_ATOMS: atom_id res chain seq x y z
N MET A 1 -21.82 18.74 -14.76
CA MET A 1 -20.51 19.27 -15.17
C MET A 1 -19.50 18.12 -15.30
N PRO A 2 -18.59 18.20 -16.27
CA PRO A 2 -18.52 17.29 -17.42
C PRO A 2 -18.35 15.82 -17.03
N LYS A 3 -19.22 14.98 -17.61
CA LYS A 3 -19.07 13.54 -17.70
C LYS A 3 -17.79 13.29 -18.48
N THR A 4 -16.74 12.77 -17.87
CA THR A 4 -15.60 12.27 -18.67
C THR A 4 -16.15 11.16 -19.55
N PRO A 5 -16.28 11.38 -20.87
CA PRO A 5 -16.81 10.35 -21.74
C PRO A 5 -15.80 9.21 -21.74
N ILE A 6 -16.27 8.01 -21.40
CA ILE A 6 -15.44 6.82 -21.47
C ILE A 6 -15.53 6.32 -22.91
N VAL A 7 -14.46 6.54 -23.66
CA VAL A 7 -14.26 5.92 -24.96
C VAL A 7 -13.43 4.67 -24.72
N LEU A 8 -13.94 3.53 -25.18
CA LEU A 8 -13.23 2.25 -25.09
C LEU A 8 -12.67 1.91 -26.45
N ASP A 9 -11.40 1.50 -26.50
CA ASP A 9 -10.91 0.78 -27.66
C ASP A 9 -11.43 -0.68 -27.67
N ALA A 10 -11.20 -1.39 -28.78
CA ALA A 10 -11.70 -2.76 -28.95
C ALA A 10 -11.06 -3.76 -27.96
N GLU A 11 -9.80 -3.55 -27.58
CA GLU A 11 -9.09 -4.43 -26.66
C GLU A 11 -9.51 -4.17 -25.21
N GLU A 12 -9.69 -2.90 -24.82
CA GLU A 12 -10.24 -2.49 -23.54
C GLU A 12 -11.65 -3.02 -23.34
N ALA A 13 -12.51 -2.88 -24.35
CA ALA A 13 -13.87 -3.42 -24.29
C ALA A 13 -13.87 -4.95 -24.14
N ARG A 14 -13.00 -5.66 -24.88
CA ARG A 14 -12.86 -7.11 -24.78
C ARG A 14 -12.37 -7.53 -23.39
N GLU A 15 -11.36 -6.85 -22.86
CA GLU A 15 -10.80 -7.11 -21.54
C GLU A 15 -11.81 -6.87 -20.42
N LEU A 16 -12.54 -5.75 -20.47
CA LEU A 16 -13.57 -5.42 -19.48
C LEU A 16 -14.70 -6.47 -19.51
N ARG A 17 -15.17 -6.86 -20.69
CA ARG A 17 -16.18 -7.93 -20.84
C ARG A 17 -15.67 -9.26 -20.30
N ARG A 18 -14.40 -9.60 -20.53
CA ARG A 18 -13.77 -10.81 -19.97
C ARG A 18 -13.79 -10.76 -18.44
N ARG A 19 -13.41 -9.65 -17.82
CA ARG A 19 -13.43 -9.47 -16.36
C ARG A 19 -14.85 -9.59 -15.78
N THR A 20 -15.86 -9.07 -16.50
CA THR A 20 -17.26 -9.18 -16.07
C THR A 20 -17.74 -10.64 -16.05
N ARG A 21 -17.32 -11.45 -17.03
CA ARG A 21 -17.74 -12.85 -17.20
C ARG A 21 -16.91 -13.86 -16.42
N ALA A 22 -15.68 -13.51 -16.04
CA ALA A 22 -14.79 -14.42 -15.34
C ALA A 22 -15.29 -14.74 -13.92
N SER A 23 -15.43 -16.04 -13.62
CA SER A 23 -15.83 -16.55 -12.31
C SER A 23 -14.72 -16.43 -11.25
N THR A 24 -13.45 -16.45 -11.67
CA THR A 24 -12.26 -16.44 -10.81
C THR A 24 -11.74 -15.04 -10.46
N VAL A 25 -12.28 -13.99 -11.07
CA VAL A 25 -11.85 -12.60 -10.82
C VAL A 25 -12.47 -12.10 -9.52
N ALA A 26 -11.70 -11.32 -8.75
CA ALA A 26 -12.17 -10.69 -7.52
C ALA A 26 -13.44 -9.86 -7.80
N VAL A 27 -14.43 -9.95 -6.90
CA VAL A 27 -15.73 -9.25 -7.03
C VAL A 27 -15.54 -7.75 -7.29
N ARG A 28 -14.54 -7.13 -6.66
CA ARG A 28 -14.18 -5.71 -6.85
C ARG A 28 -13.77 -5.38 -8.27
N ASP A 29 -13.00 -6.24 -8.93
CA ASP A 29 -12.53 -6.02 -10.30
C ASP A 29 -13.67 -6.21 -11.30
N ARG A 30 -14.57 -7.17 -11.05
CA ARG A 30 -15.81 -7.35 -11.81
C ARG A 30 -16.69 -6.10 -11.74
N LEU A 31 -16.86 -5.56 -10.53
CA LEU A 31 -17.64 -4.35 -10.26
C LEU A 31 -17.05 -3.14 -11.00
N ARG A 32 -15.73 -2.94 -10.94
CA ARG A 32 -15.04 -1.87 -11.67
C ARG A 32 -15.23 -2.01 -13.17
N ALA A 33 -15.13 -3.22 -13.71
CA ALA A 33 -15.34 -3.46 -15.14
C ALA A 33 -16.78 -3.12 -15.57
N GLN A 34 -17.79 -3.51 -14.77
CA GLN A 34 -19.20 -3.16 -15.05
C GLN A 34 -19.43 -1.65 -15.03
N ILE A 35 -18.85 -0.91 -14.08
CA ILE A 35 -18.96 0.55 -14.02
C ILE A 35 -18.46 1.19 -15.33
N ILE A 36 -17.30 0.76 -15.83
CA ILE A 36 -16.70 1.34 -17.04
C ILE A 36 -17.51 0.98 -18.29
N LEU A 37 -18.00 -0.26 -18.40
CA LEU A 37 -18.84 -0.67 -19.53
C LEU A 37 -20.14 0.14 -19.59
N LEU A 38 -20.85 0.28 -18.47
CA LEU A 38 -22.09 1.08 -18.42
C LEU A 38 -21.83 2.57 -18.66
N ALA A 39 -20.67 3.08 -18.23
CA ALA A 39 -20.27 4.46 -18.51
C ALA A 39 -19.96 4.67 -20.01
N ALA A 40 -19.36 3.68 -20.68
CA ALA A 40 -19.10 3.71 -22.12
C ALA A 40 -20.39 3.62 -22.96
N GLU A 41 -21.42 2.95 -22.45
CA GLU A 41 -22.78 2.95 -23.03
C GLU A 41 -23.52 4.30 -22.85
N GLY A 42 -22.89 5.29 -22.20
CA GLY A 42 -23.46 6.63 -22.02
C GLY A 42 -24.41 6.77 -20.84
N GLN A 43 -24.52 5.75 -19.98
CA GLN A 43 -25.40 5.81 -18.81
C GLN A 43 -25.00 6.92 -17.83
N LYS A 44 -25.98 7.45 -17.09
CA LYS A 44 -25.73 8.47 -16.05
C LYS A 44 -25.07 7.82 -14.83
N GLN A 45 -24.14 8.53 -14.20
CA GLN A 45 -23.40 8.01 -13.04
C GLN A 45 -24.32 7.63 -11.87
N GLU A 46 -25.45 8.32 -11.66
CA GLU A 46 -26.46 7.90 -10.68
C GLU A 46 -27.07 6.53 -11.01
N ALA A 47 -27.43 6.31 -12.28
CA ALA A 47 -28.06 5.09 -12.74
C ALA A 47 -27.09 3.90 -12.67
N ILE A 48 -25.83 4.11 -13.05
CA ILE A 48 -24.75 3.12 -12.90
C ILE A 48 -24.57 2.75 -11.43
N GLY A 49 -24.55 3.74 -10.53
CA GLY A 49 -24.43 3.51 -9.10
C GLY A 49 -25.58 2.66 -8.56
N ALA A 50 -26.81 2.98 -8.94
CA ALA A 50 -28.00 2.20 -8.57
C ALA A 50 -27.96 0.77 -9.13
N ALA A 51 -27.53 0.58 -10.37
CA ALA A 51 -27.47 -0.73 -11.03
C ALA A 51 -26.40 -1.65 -10.41
N VAL A 52 -25.27 -1.10 -10.00
CA VAL A 52 -24.11 -1.87 -9.49
C VAL A 52 -24.04 -1.88 -7.95
N GLY A 53 -24.91 -1.12 -7.27
CA GLY A 53 -24.97 -1.06 -5.80
C GLY A 53 -23.86 -0.21 -5.16
N VAL A 54 -23.44 0.87 -5.82
CA VAL A 54 -22.41 1.78 -5.31
C VAL A 54 -22.83 3.25 -5.41
N THR A 55 -22.15 4.13 -4.70
CA THR A 55 -22.45 5.56 -4.76
C THR A 55 -21.96 6.17 -6.08
N ARG A 56 -22.62 7.26 -6.51
CA ARG A 56 -22.18 8.09 -7.65
C ARG A 56 -20.72 8.53 -7.53
N VAL A 57 -20.24 8.78 -6.31
CA VAL A 57 -18.85 9.18 -6.04
C VAL A 57 -17.88 8.05 -6.40
N THR A 58 -18.20 6.81 -6.04
CA THR A 58 -17.42 5.63 -6.43
C THR A 58 -17.37 5.45 -7.94
N VAL A 59 -18.51 5.61 -8.62
CA VAL A 59 -18.58 5.57 -10.10
C VAL A 59 -17.65 6.62 -10.69
N ASN A 60 -17.77 7.88 -10.24
CA ASN A 60 -16.93 8.97 -10.72
C ASN A 60 -15.43 8.72 -10.50
N HIS A 61 -15.06 8.21 -9.34
CA HIS A 61 -13.68 7.85 -9.01
C HIS A 61 -13.09 6.86 -10.03
N TRP A 62 -13.81 5.78 -10.33
CA TRP A 62 -13.32 4.77 -11.28
C TRP A 62 -13.32 5.27 -12.72
N CYS A 63 -14.35 5.99 -13.16
CA CYS A 63 -14.36 6.60 -14.49
C CYS A 63 -13.19 7.57 -14.68
N ARG A 64 -12.89 8.40 -13.68
CA ARG A 64 -11.75 9.33 -13.73
C ARG A 64 -10.42 8.60 -13.80
N ARG A 65 -10.24 7.54 -13.01
CA ARG A 65 -9.00 6.74 -13.03
C ARG A 65 -8.82 6.02 -14.36
N PHE A 66 -9.90 5.46 -14.91
CA PHE A 66 -9.87 4.83 -16.23
C PHE A 66 -9.51 5.83 -17.32
N ALA A 67 -10.13 7.01 -17.33
CA ALA A 67 -9.82 8.03 -18.33
C ALA A 67 -8.36 8.54 -18.29
N GLN A 68 -7.68 8.40 -17.16
CA GLN A 68 -6.28 8.83 -16.99
C GLN A 68 -5.26 7.71 -17.28
N GLN A 69 -5.61 6.45 -17.05
CA GLN A 69 -4.66 5.33 -16.98
C GLN A 69 -5.16 4.06 -17.71
N GLY A 70 -6.30 4.14 -18.39
CA GLY A 70 -6.99 3.00 -19.02
C GLY A 70 -7.23 1.86 -18.04
N LEU A 71 -7.03 0.63 -18.53
CA LEU A 71 -7.15 -0.61 -17.73
C LEU A 71 -6.22 -0.66 -16.51
N ALA A 72 -5.05 0.00 -16.55
CA ALA A 72 -4.13 0.06 -15.41
C ALA A 72 -4.73 0.86 -14.25
N GLY A 73 -5.55 1.85 -14.56
CA GLY A 73 -6.26 2.68 -13.58
C GLY A 73 -7.26 1.91 -12.70
N LEU A 74 -7.69 0.72 -13.14
CA LEU A 74 -8.63 -0.14 -12.39
C LEU A 74 -7.95 -1.06 -11.38
N ARG A 75 -6.61 -1.11 -11.36
CA ARG A 75 -5.86 -1.87 -10.36
C ARG A 75 -5.88 -1.16 -9.01
N ASP A 76 -5.80 -1.95 -7.94
CA ASP A 76 -5.58 -1.41 -6.61
C ASP A 76 -4.24 -0.68 -6.55
N ALA A 77 -4.27 0.56 -6.06
CA ALA A 77 -3.04 1.26 -5.74
C ALA A 77 -2.38 0.55 -4.55
N PRO A 78 -1.04 0.42 -4.52
CA PRO A 78 -0.34 -0.09 -3.35
C PRO A 78 -0.79 0.73 -2.13
N GLY A 79 -1.31 0.05 -1.12
CA GLY A 79 -1.77 0.71 0.10
C GLY A 79 -0.61 1.43 0.78
N ARG A 80 -0.91 2.43 1.62
CA ARG A 80 0.08 3.22 2.38
C ARG A 80 0.95 2.38 3.34
N GLY A 81 0.67 1.09 3.47
CA GLY A 81 1.29 0.19 4.43
C GLY A 81 0.89 0.53 5.86
N ARG A 82 1.24 -0.36 6.81
CA ARG A 82 1.14 -0.06 8.24
C ARG A 82 2.18 1.00 8.58
N LYS A 83 1.78 2.07 9.27
CA LYS A 83 2.74 3.04 9.82
C LYS A 83 3.77 2.30 10.68
N PRO A 84 5.08 2.61 10.58
CA PRO A 84 6.10 2.00 11.43
C PRO A 84 5.72 2.13 12.91
N SER A 85 5.80 1.03 13.66
CA SER A 85 5.46 1.02 15.10
C SER A 85 6.56 1.62 15.98
N VAL A 86 7.74 1.89 15.40
CA VAL A 86 8.91 2.42 16.12
C VAL A 86 9.15 3.86 15.64
N PRO A 87 9.23 4.85 16.55
CA PRO A 87 9.53 6.23 16.19
C PRO A 87 10.89 6.35 15.48
N THR A 88 10.97 7.17 14.44
CA THR A 88 12.20 7.41 13.67
C THR A 88 13.34 7.93 14.53
N ALA A 89 13.03 8.75 15.54
CA ALA A 89 14.00 9.26 16.51
C ALA A 89 14.64 8.13 17.34
N ALA A 90 13.85 7.12 17.73
CA ALA A 90 14.37 5.97 18.45
C ALA A 90 15.24 5.08 17.57
N VAL A 91 14.88 4.91 16.29
CA VAL A 91 15.71 4.23 15.30
C VAL A 91 17.08 4.91 15.16
N ARG A 92 17.09 6.23 14.96
CA ARG A 92 18.32 7.02 14.88
C ARG A 92 19.17 6.85 16.14
N LYS A 93 18.56 6.96 17.32
CA LYS A 93 19.25 6.79 18.60
C LYS A 93 19.91 5.41 18.72
N VAL A 94 19.24 4.33 18.31
CA VAL A 94 19.86 2.99 18.30
C VAL A 94 21.06 2.93 17.35
N LEU A 95 20.93 3.46 16.13
CA LEU A 95 22.00 3.44 15.13
C LEU A 95 23.23 4.27 15.55
N GLU A 96 23.02 5.44 16.16
CA GLU A 96 24.12 6.29 16.65
C GLU A 96 24.80 5.69 17.89
N THR A 97 24.02 5.08 18.76
CA THR A 97 24.50 4.61 20.07
C THR A 97 25.16 3.23 19.98
N VAL A 98 24.84 2.41 18.97
CA VAL A 98 25.36 1.04 18.88
C VAL A 98 26.88 0.98 18.75
N ALA A 99 27.52 2.00 18.17
CA ALA A 99 28.97 2.06 18.01
C ALA A 99 29.72 2.52 19.28
N ARG A 100 29.02 3.09 20.28
CA ARG A 100 29.63 3.69 21.48
C ARG A 100 28.94 3.19 22.75
N PRO A 101 29.20 1.95 23.18
CA PRO A 101 28.71 1.47 24.47
C PRO A 101 29.37 2.27 25.60
N PRO A 102 28.62 2.71 26.64
CA PRO A 102 29.21 3.29 27.82
C PRO A 102 30.04 2.24 28.58
N GLU A 103 31.10 2.69 29.27
CA GLU A 103 32.03 1.82 30.01
C GLU A 103 31.33 0.91 31.02
N THR A 104 30.20 1.37 31.58
CA THR A 104 29.38 0.62 32.56
C THR A 104 28.66 -0.60 31.98
N VAL A 105 28.47 -0.67 30.66
CA VAL A 105 27.74 -1.76 29.99
C VAL A 105 28.70 -2.69 29.26
N GLY A 106 29.84 -2.20 28.79
CA GLY A 106 30.86 -2.96 28.07
C GLY A 106 30.43 -3.39 26.65
N ARG A 107 29.30 -4.09 26.51
CA ARG A 107 28.73 -4.54 25.22
C ARG A 107 27.21 -4.34 25.18
N TRP A 108 26.69 -3.87 24.04
CA TRP A 108 25.24 -3.71 23.88
C TRP A 108 24.52 -5.07 23.78
N SER A 109 23.67 -5.35 24.77
CA SER A 109 22.57 -6.31 24.65
C SER A 109 21.31 -5.64 24.08
N CYS A 110 20.37 -6.42 23.54
CA CYS A 110 19.06 -5.90 23.11
C CYS A 110 18.34 -5.16 24.26
N ARG A 111 18.49 -5.63 25.51
CA ARG A 111 17.86 -5.04 26.70
C ARG A 111 18.48 -3.71 27.10
N SER A 112 19.82 -3.62 27.12
CA SER A 112 20.51 -2.37 27.45
C SER A 112 20.27 -1.30 26.38
N MET A 113 20.27 -1.69 25.10
CA MET A 113 19.96 -0.76 24.00
C MET A 113 18.50 -0.31 24.02
N ALA A 114 17.57 -1.20 24.35
CA ALA A 114 16.15 -0.86 24.54
C ALA A 114 15.95 0.21 25.61
N LYS A 115 16.60 0.06 26.77
CA LYS A 115 16.56 1.05 27.85
C LYS A 115 17.15 2.40 27.41
N ALA A 116 18.27 2.39 26.69
CA ALA A 116 18.90 3.60 26.18
C ALA A 116 18.04 4.32 25.13
N ALA A 117 17.43 3.56 24.21
CA ALA A 117 16.66 4.09 23.09
C ALA A 117 15.17 4.33 23.39
N GLY A 118 14.66 3.88 24.56
CA GLY A 118 13.26 4.04 24.95
C GLY A 118 12.28 3.20 24.13
N ILE A 119 12.71 2.04 23.63
CA ILE A 119 11.89 1.13 22.80
C ILE A 119 11.97 -0.30 23.33
N SER A 120 11.07 -1.19 22.88
CA SER A 120 11.08 -2.58 23.33
C SER A 120 12.32 -3.34 22.83
N PRO A 121 12.84 -4.33 23.58
CA PRO A 121 13.94 -5.18 23.14
C PRO A 121 13.67 -5.90 21.82
N ALA A 122 12.42 -6.27 21.55
CA ALA A 122 12.01 -6.87 20.28
C ALA A 122 12.14 -5.87 19.11
N SER A 123 11.85 -4.59 19.32
CA SER A 123 12.06 -3.55 18.31
C SER A 123 13.54 -3.32 18.03
N VAL A 124 14.39 -3.33 19.06
CA VAL A 124 15.86 -3.29 18.89
C VAL A 124 16.34 -4.49 18.08
N GLN A 125 15.91 -5.69 18.43
CA GLN A 125 16.32 -6.92 17.74
C GLN A 125 15.93 -6.89 16.25
N ARG A 126 14.69 -6.49 15.93
CA ARG A 126 14.25 -6.32 14.53
C ARG A 126 15.07 -5.27 13.80
N LEU A 127 15.39 -4.16 14.47
CA LEU A 127 16.17 -3.09 13.87
C LEU A 127 17.60 -3.54 13.58
N TRP A 128 18.24 -4.26 14.51
CA TRP A 128 19.56 -4.83 14.29
C TRP A 128 19.56 -5.87 13.17
N ALA A 129 18.58 -6.78 13.13
CA ALA A 129 18.44 -7.75 12.05
C ALA A 129 18.21 -7.10 10.68
N ALA A 130 17.42 -6.03 10.62
CA ALA A 130 17.14 -5.31 9.37
C ALA A 130 18.31 -4.45 8.86
N ASN A 131 19.31 -4.18 9.70
CA ASN A 131 20.50 -3.38 9.35
C ASN A 131 21.80 -4.20 9.42
N ASP A 132 21.69 -5.54 9.49
CA ASP A 132 22.82 -6.47 9.63
C ASP A 132 23.78 -6.16 10.81
N ILE A 133 23.25 -5.52 11.85
CA ILE A 133 24.03 -5.15 13.03
C ILE A 133 24.16 -6.36 13.94
N LYS A 134 25.40 -6.81 14.16
CA LYS A 134 25.73 -7.93 15.05
C LYS A 134 26.53 -7.40 16.24
N PRO A 135 25.88 -6.88 17.29
CA PRO A 135 26.58 -6.23 18.40
C PRO A 135 27.37 -7.21 19.29
N HIS A 136 27.13 -8.52 19.14
CA HIS A 136 27.93 -9.57 19.76
C HIS A 136 29.21 -9.92 18.98
N LEU A 137 29.32 -9.47 17.73
CA LEU A 137 30.52 -9.61 16.90
C LEU A 137 31.35 -8.32 16.98
N THR A 138 31.92 -8.04 18.14
CA THR A 138 33.10 -7.15 18.18
C THR A 138 34.25 -7.91 17.53
N ARG A 139 34.65 -7.52 16.32
CA ARG A 139 35.92 -7.96 15.71
C ARG A 139 37.04 -7.51 16.64
N THR A 140 37.58 -8.44 17.40
CA THR A 140 38.93 -8.35 17.93
C THR A 140 39.86 -8.29 16.73
N PHE A 141 40.53 -7.16 16.53
CA PHE A 141 41.76 -7.08 15.76
C PHE A 141 42.91 -7.04 16.76
#